data_AF-A0A183H9X9-F1
#
_entry.id   AF-A0A183H9X9-F1
#
_cell.length_a   1.000
_cell.length_b   1.000
_cell.length_c   1.000
_cell.angle_alpha   90.00
_cell.angle_beta   90.00
_cell.angle_gamma   90.00
#
_symmetry.space_group_name_H-M   'P 1'
#
loop_
_entity.id
_entity.type
_entity.pdbx_description
1 polymer ?
#
loop_
_entity_poly.entity_id
_entity_poly.type
_entity_poly.pdbx_seq_one_letter_code
_entity_poly.pdbx_strand_id
1 'polypeptide(L)'
;LRCNLGFFREEIVQIDDTSKRALQIFQDELHPSACKAYAVGGAREGISLFRMCNRCQSKSGETLLRLWFERPTTNRETLRNRATAIHYFVQDCNLDAADFIRIRLKKICILKGILKRVKSQRLTLNDWQSLYMVPFVIFTCNTAQQILEYIKMREMKFELFDDEMTNVVKNITRITAVIFEVINFSESFMENRFVVNANVDRNLDHLKELYASLPETLTRIARMEASTLNVPSSVCYIPMFGFLLRVPKNTVFPSSVQNEIEFLYETENAIHVKNERMRQLDREIGDIKMEIIDIETNAMLKLKQLVCQYDKTIRQATHICATLDCIISLALTAREYDWHSACYVDESIIDVDDGRHAITELLSASKFVANPIRQVEILSI
;
A
#
# COMPACT_ATOMS: atom_id res chain seq x y z
N LEU A 1 1.18 -0.75 -20.36
CA LEU A 1 1.26 -1.43 -21.66
C LEU A 1 2.45 -2.37 -21.59
N ARG A 2 2.19 -3.66 -21.84
CA ARG A 2 3.13 -4.76 -22.10
C ARG A 2 4.54 -4.58 -21.52
N CYS A 3 4.80 -5.13 -20.34
CA CYS A 3 6.18 -5.44 -19.96
C CYS A 3 6.61 -6.61 -20.84
N ASN A 4 7.50 -6.32 -21.80
CA ASN A 4 8.35 -7.28 -22.49
C ASN A 4 9.17 -8.06 -21.44
N LEU A 5 8.61 -9.13 -20.91
CA LEU A 5 9.36 -10.34 -20.63
C LEU A 5 9.42 -11.08 -21.97
N GLY A 6 10.60 -11.52 -22.37
CA GLY A 6 10.85 -12.14 -23.67
C GLY A 6 9.84 -13.24 -24.00
N PHE A 7 9.59 -13.41 -25.29
CA PHE A 7 8.85 -14.53 -25.87
C PHE A 7 9.50 -15.88 -25.46
N PHE A 8 9.30 -16.31 -24.22
CA PHE A 8 9.21 -17.73 -23.92
C PHE A 8 7.84 -18.15 -24.42
N ARG A 9 7.77 -19.23 -25.22
CA ARG A 9 6.50 -19.92 -25.52
C ARG A 9 5.72 -19.99 -24.21
N GLU A 10 4.59 -19.31 -24.11
CA GLU A 10 3.81 -19.34 -22.87
C GLU A 10 3.44 -20.81 -22.61
N GLU A 11 4.02 -21.42 -21.58
CA GLU A 11 3.71 -22.77 -21.08
C GLU A 11 2.30 -22.77 -20.46
N ILE A 12 1.32 -22.55 -21.33
CA ILE A 12 -0.09 -22.41 -20.98
C ILE A 12 -0.95 -23.30 -21.85
N VAL A 13 -2.02 -23.83 -21.26
CA VAL A 13 -3.06 -24.52 -22.01
C VAL A 13 -3.83 -23.47 -22.81
N GLN A 14 -3.86 -23.64 -24.13
CA GLN A 14 -4.64 -22.77 -25.01
C GLN A 14 -6.12 -23.15 -24.91
N ILE A 15 -6.94 -22.22 -24.46
CA ILE A 15 -8.39 -22.40 -24.31
C ILE A 15 -9.07 -21.25 -25.04
N ASP A 16 -9.92 -21.57 -26.01
CA ASP A 16 -10.73 -20.62 -26.75
C ASP A 16 -11.84 -20.02 -25.88
N ASP A 17 -12.30 -18.81 -26.23
CA ASP A 17 -13.30 -18.09 -25.43
C ASP A 17 -14.65 -18.83 -25.34
N THR A 18 -15.01 -19.62 -26.35
CA THR A 18 -16.22 -20.45 -26.33
C THR A 18 -16.10 -21.55 -25.27
N SER A 19 -14.98 -22.25 -25.20
CA SER A 19 -14.69 -23.23 -24.14
C SER A 19 -14.65 -22.58 -22.76
N LYS A 20 -14.05 -21.39 -22.60
CA LYS A 20 -14.04 -20.68 -21.31
C LYS A 20 -15.44 -20.35 -20.79
N ARG A 21 -16.35 -19.95 -21.69
CA ARG A 21 -17.76 -19.69 -21.34
C ARG A 21 -18.53 -20.98 -21.07
N ALA A 22 -18.31 -22.02 -21.87
CA ALA A 22 -18.97 -23.32 -21.69
C ALA A 22 -18.60 -23.96 -20.35
N LEU A 23 -17.34 -23.85 -19.94
CA LEU A 23 -16.83 -24.32 -18.64
C LEU A 23 -17.18 -23.37 -17.48
N GLN A 24 -17.84 -22.24 -17.75
CA GLN A 24 -18.19 -21.23 -16.75
C GLN A 24 -17.00 -20.85 -15.85
N ILE A 25 -15.82 -20.70 -16.46
CA ILE A 25 -14.59 -20.32 -15.72
C ILE A 25 -14.81 -18.98 -15.03
N PHE A 26 -15.40 -18.04 -15.78
CA PHE A 26 -15.90 -16.76 -15.30
C PHE A 26 -17.33 -16.55 -15.77
N GLN A 27 -18.14 -15.90 -14.95
CA GLN A 27 -19.50 -15.52 -15.32
C GLN A 27 -19.81 -14.13 -14.79
N ASP A 28 -20.13 -13.21 -15.70
CA ASP A 28 -20.56 -11.87 -15.34
C ASP A 28 -22.09 -11.85 -15.15
N GLU A 29 -22.53 -11.70 -13.90
CA GLU A 29 -23.93 -11.44 -13.58
C GLU A 29 -24.16 -9.93 -13.43
N LEU A 30 -25.07 -9.41 -14.25
CA LEU A 30 -25.48 -8.00 -14.17
C LEU A 30 -26.31 -7.77 -12.91
N HIS A 31 -26.06 -6.64 -12.24
CA HIS A 31 -26.86 -6.24 -11.08
C HIS A 31 -28.36 -6.19 -11.46
N PRO A 32 -29.29 -6.67 -10.61
CA PRO A 32 -30.74 -6.66 -10.88
C PRO A 32 -31.37 -5.27 -11.11
N SER A 33 -30.59 -4.20 -10.94
CA SER A 33 -31.06 -2.83 -11.05
C SER A 33 -30.37 -2.23 -12.27
N ALA A 34 -31.14 -1.86 -13.29
CA ALA A 34 -30.63 -1.37 -14.56
C ALA A 34 -29.66 -0.18 -14.41
N CYS A 35 -29.92 0.70 -13.44
CA CYS A 35 -29.07 1.85 -13.17
C CYS A 35 -27.68 1.47 -12.60
N LYS A 36 -27.57 0.32 -11.93
CA LYS A 36 -26.30 -0.22 -11.41
C LYS A 36 -25.68 -1.25 -12.35
N ALA A 37 -26.46 -1.90 -13.20
CA ALA A 37 -26.00 -2.91 -14.16
C ALA A 37 -24.98 -2.36 -15.17
N TYR A 38 -25.16 -1.10 -15.60
CA TYR A 38 -24.29 -0.44 -16.58
C TYR A 38 -23.30 0.55 -15.94
N ALA A 39 -23.23 0.61 -14.61
CA ALA A 39 -22.20 1.40 -13.91
C ALA A 39 -20.85 0.67 -13.90
N VAL A 40 -19.75 1.40 -13.75
CA VAL A 40 -18.41 0.81 -13.55
C VAL A 40 -18.45 -0.03 -12.26
N GLY A 41 -18.35 -1.37 -12.40
CA GLY A 41 -18.51 -2.31 -11.29
C GLY A 41 -19.93 -2.89 -11.10
N GLY A 42 -20.80 -2.72 -12.10
CA GLY A 42 -22.18 -3.22 -12.13
C GLY A 42 -22.34 -4.71 -12.39
N ALA A 43 -21.36 -5.34 -13.03
CA ALA A 43 -21.28 -6.78 -13.16
C ALA A 43 -20.57 -7.36 -11.92
N ARG A 44 -21.23 -8.30 -11.25
CA ARG A 44 -20.63 -9.13 -10.20
C ARG A 44 -20.31 -10.49 -10.80
N GLU A 45 -19.32 -11.15 -10.22
CA GLU A 45 -19.06 -12.55 -10.58
C GLU A 45 -20.25 -13.39 -10.11
N GLY A 46 -20.96 -13.99 -11.07
CA GLY A 46 -22.04 -14.93 -10.84
C GLY A 46 -21.53 -16.29 -10.36
N ILE A 47 -22.34 -17.32 -10.54
CA ILE A 47 -21.95 -18.68 -10.18
C ILE A 47 -20.93 -19.20 -11.21
N SER A 48 -19.64 -19.11 -10.88
CA SER A 48 -18.52 -19.54 -11.73
C SER A 48 -17.52 -20.39 -10.97
N LEU A 49 -16.70 -21.15 -11.69
CA LEU A 49 -15.63 -21.95 -11.09
C LEU A 49 -14.63 -21.06 -10.32
N PHE A 50 -14.32 -19.87 -10.87
CA PHE A 50 -13.51 -18.88 -10.18
C PHE A 50 -14.17 -18.41 -8.88
N ARG A 51 -15.47 -18.12 -8.88
CA ARG A 51 -16.21 -17.69 -7.68
C ARG A 51 -16.17 -18.75 -6.58
N MET A 52 -16.33 -20.02 -6.96
CA MET A 52 -16.21 -21.15 -6.02
C MET A 52 -14.83 -21.21 -5.38
N CYS A 53 -13.78 -21.05 -6.19
CA CYS A 53 -12.39 -21.19 -5.77
C CYS A 53 -11.82 -19.95 -5.06
N ASN A 54 -12.45 -18.78 -5.22
CA ASN A 54 -11.94 -17.51 -4.72
C ASN A 54 -12.38 -17.19 -3.29
N ARG A 55 -11.51 -17.53 -2.34
CA ARG A 55 -11.55 -17.23 -0.90
C ARG A 55 -10.35 -16.37 -0.47
N CYS A 56 -9.64 -15.79 -1.44
CA CYS A 56 -8.50 -14.92 -1.22
C CYS A 56 -8.87 -13.75 -0.32
N GLN A 57 -7.99 -13.39 0.61
CA GLN A 57 -8.18 -12.28 1.54
C GLN A 57 -7.63 -10.95 1.01
N SER A 58 -6.67 -11.02 0.10
CA SER A 58 -6.03 -9.86 -0.53
C SER A 58 -6.51 -9.68 -1.97
N LYS A 59 -6.66 -8.42 -2.41
CA LYS A 59 -7.01 -8.14 -3.82
C LYS A 59 -5.89 -8.55 -4.79
N SER A 60 -4.64 -8.56 -4.32
CA SER A 60 -3.50 -9.11 -5.05
C SER A 60 -3.62 -10.61 -5.29
N GLY A 61 -4.03 -11.37 -4.28
CA GLY A 61 -4.32 -12.80 -4.37
C GLY A 61 -5.49 -13.06 -5.32
N GLU A 62 -6.60 -12.33 -5.18
CA GLU A 62 -7.74 -12.46 -6.10
C GLU A 62 -7.33 -12.22 -7.57
N THR A 63 -6.54 -11.19 -7.84
CA THR A 63 -6.05 -10.88 -9.19
C THR A 63 -5.15 -11.98 -9.74
N LEU A 64 -4.30 -12.56 -8.88
CA LEU A 64 -3.40 -13.65 -9.25
C LEU A 64 -4.16 -14.96 -9.48
N LEU A 65 -5.14 -15.27 -8.63
CA LEU A 65 -5.99 -16.45 -8.78
C LEU A 65 -6.77 -16.35 -10.09
N ARG A 66 -7.34 -15.17 -10.40
CA ARG A 66 -8.02 -14.95 -11.69
C ARG A 66 -7.09 -15.24 -12.85
N LEU A 67 -5.82 -14.81 -12.78
CA LEU A 67 -4.82 -15.11 -13.80
C LEU A 67 -4.55 -16.62 -13.93
N TRP A 68 -4.52 -17.38 -12.83
CA TRP A 68 -4.33 -18.83 -12.87
C TRP A 68 -5.49 -19.56 -13.58
N PHE A 69 -6.73 -19.11 -13.38
CA PHE A 69 -7.90 -19.65 -14.08
C PHE A 69 -7.96 -19.22 -15.55
N GLU A 70 -7.50 -18.01 -15.87
CA GLU A 70 -7.45 -17.51 -17.25
C GLU A 70 -6.36 -18.19 -18.07
N ARG A 71 -5.23 -18.54 -17.43
CA ARG A 71 -4.02 -19.09 -18.04
C ARG A 71 -3.49 -20.29 -17.25
N PRO A 72 -4.10 -21.48 -17.38
CA PRO A 72 -3.61 -22.69 -16.74
C PRO A 72 -2.21 -23.04 -17.27
N THR A 73 -1.27 -23.35 -16.37
CA THR A 73 0.12 -23.63 -16.74
C THR A 73 0.31 -25.09 -17.17
N THR A 74 1.17 -25.34 -18.15
CA THR A 74 1.62 -26.68 -18.56
C THR A 74 2.90 -27.11 -17.84
N ASN A 75 3.50 -26.24 -17.03
CA ASN A 75 4.75 -26.53 -16.33
C ASN A 75 4.52 -27.51 -15.18
N ARG A 76 5.03 -28.74 -15.34
CA ARG A 76 4.79 -29.84 -14.38
C ARG A 76 5.40 -29.58 -13.01
N GLU A 77 6.56 -28.93 -12.95
CA GLU A 77 7.22 -28.56 -11.70
C GLU A 77 6.41 -27.50 -10.94
N THR A 78 5.94 -26.46 -11.64
CA THR A 78 5.08 -25.43 -11.04
C THR A 78 3.78 -26.02 -10.50
N LEU A 79 3.15 -26.94 -11.24
CA LEU A 79 1.93 -27.63 -10.80
C LEU A 79 2.19 -28.49 -9.57
N ARG A 80 3.24 -29.31 -9.59
CA ARG A 80 3.64 -30.16 -8.45
C ARG A 80 3.91 -29.33 -7.20
N ASN A 81 4.59 -28.20 -7.34
CA ASN A 81 4.94 -27.34 -6.23
C ASN A 81 3.71 -26.67 -5.63
N ARG A 82 2.76 -26.22 -6.46
CA ARG A 82 1.46 -25.73 -6.00
C ARG A 82 0.63 -26.82 -5.33
N ALA A 83 0.54 -28.00 -5.93
CA ALA A 83 -0.23 -29.13 -5.38
C ALA A 83 0.31 -29.57 -4.01
N THR A 84 1.64 -29.68 -3.87
CA THR A 84 2.30 -29.97 -2.59
C THR A 84 1.94 -28.93 -1.53
N ALA A 85 1.98 -27.64 -1.89
CA ALA A 85 1.63 -26.57 -0.97
C ALA A 85 0.14 -26.57 -0.59
N ILE A 86 -0.75 -26.84 -1.54
CA ILE A 86 -2.19 -26.99 -1.29
C ILE A 86 -2.43 -28.17 -0.35
N HIS A 87 -1.84 -29.34 -0.64
CA HIS A 87 -1.98 -30.54 0.19
C HIS A 87 -1.54 -30.29 1.65
N TYR A 88 -0.46 -29.54 1.86
CA TYR A 88 -0.03 -29.14 3.20
C TYR A 88 -1.13 -28.39 3.97
N PHE A 89 -1.80 -27.41 3.35
CA PHE A 89 -2.84 -26.60 3.99
C PHE A 89 -4.22 -27.27 4.06
N VAL A 90 -4.44 -28.39 3.36
CA VAL A 90 -5.65 -29.20 3.49
C VAL A 90 -5.66 -30.00 4.80
N GLN A 91 -4.48 -30.37 5.33
CA GLN A 91 -4.34 -31.17 6.55
C GLN A 91 -4.85 -30.42 7.80
N ASP A 92 -5.60 -31.12 8.67
CA ASP A 92 -6.23 -30.53 9.86
C ASP A 92 -5.24 -29.89 10.84
N CYS A 93 -4.04 -30.46 10.96
CA CYS A 93 -2.98 -29.95 11.83
C CYS A 93 -2.42 -28.57 11.39
N ASN A 94 -2.66 -28.17 10.14
CA ASN A 94 -2.11 -26.95 9.55
C ASN A 94 -3.17 -25.84 9.37
N LEU A 95 -4.39 -26.05 9.85
CA LEU A 95 -5.48 -25.06 9.75
C LEU A 95 -5.18 -23.78 10.54
N ASP A 96 -4.62 -23.92 11.74
CA ASP A 96 -4.20 -22.78 12.54
C ASP A 96 -3.16 -21.92 11.81
N ALA A 97 -2.28 -22.55 11.03
CA ALA A 97 -1.31 -21.86 10.19
C ALA A 97 -2.00 -21.13 9.02
N ALA A 98 -2.95 -21.78 8.36
CA ALA A 98 -3.74 -21.16 7.29
C ALA A 98 -4.50 -19.92 7.80
N ASP A 99 -5.19 -20.02 8.93
CA ASP A 99 -5.96 -18.90 9.50
C ASP A 99 -5.06 -17.79 10.04
N PHE A 100 -3.91 -18.15 10.65
CA PHE A 100 -2.89 -17.18 11.02
C PHE A 100 -2.51 -16.32 9.82
N ILE A 101 -2.14 -16.95 8.70
CA ILE A 101 -1.69 -16.27 7.48
C ILE A 101 -2.85 -15.44 6.88
N ARG A 102 -4.05 -15.99 6.76
CA ARG A 102 -5.22 -15.31 6.17
C ARG A 102 -5.58 -14.00 6.88
N ILE A 103 -5.57 -13.99 8.21
CA ILE A 103 -5.86 -12.77 8.99
C ILE A 103 -4.87 -11.65 8.65
N ARG A 104 -3.60 -12.00 8.42
CA ARG A 104 -2.54 -11.05 8.07
C ARG A 104 -2.66 -10.61 6.62
N LEU A 105 -2.95 -11.52 5.69
CA LEU A 105 -3.13 -11.22 4.26
C LEU A 105 -4.21 -10.16 3.98
N LYS A 106 -5.25 -10.03 4.84
CA LYS A 106 -6.26 -8.94 4.74
C LYS A 106 -5.64 -7.54 4.76
N LYS A 107 -4.49 -7.36 5.39
CA LYS A 107 -3.80 -6.08 5.52
C LYS A 107 -2.94 -5.75 4.30
N ILE A 108 -2.74 -6.70 3.39
CA ILE A 108 -1.94 -6.49 2.18
C ILE A 108 -2.74 -5.68 1.17
N CYS A 109 -2.12 -4.61 0.70
CA CYS A 109 -2.76 -3.66 -0.20
C CYS A 109 -2.13 -3.66 -1.59
N ILE A 110 -2.87 -3.14 -2.56
CA ILE A 110 -2.45 -3.20 -3.96
C ILE A 110 -1.37 -2.15 -4.24
N LEU A 111 -0.11 -2.57 -4.18
CA LEU A 111 1.04 -1.69 -4.42
C LEU A 111 1.28 -1.38 -5.91
N LYS A 112 0.65 -2.11 -6.85
CA LYS A 112 0.88 -1.93 -8.30
C LYS A 112 0.56 -0.52 -8.80
N GLY A 113 -0.57 0.05 -8.38
CA GLY A 113 -0.98 1.40 -8.78
C GLY A 113 -0.09 2.48 -8.19
N ILE A 114 0.23 2.33 -6.91
CA ILE A 114 1.12 3.18 -6.14
C ILE A 114 2.52 3.24 -6.79
N LEU A 115 3.18 2.10 -6.94
CA LEU A 115 4.54 2.03 -7.47
C LEU A 115 4.63 2.53 -8.93
N LYS A 116 3.58 2.36 -9.73
CA LYS A 116 3.51 2.92 -11.09
C LYS A 116 3.47 4.45 -11.07
N ARG A 117 2.70 5.02 -10.14
CA ARG A 117 2.67 6.48 -9.93
C ARG A 117 4.03 7.00 -9.46
N VAL A 118 4.70 6.27 -8.55
CA VAL A 118 6.07 6.60 -8.08
C VAL A 118 7.04 6.72 -9.25
N LYS A 119 7.07 5.72 -10.13
CA LYS A 119 7.95 5.73 -11.31
C LYS A 119 7.62 6.82 -12.32
N SER A 120 6.34 7.17 -12.45
CA SER A 120 5.90 8.17 -13.43
C SER A 120 6.20 9.62 -13.05
N GLN A 121 6.81 9.87 -11.88
CA GLN A 121 7.03 11.21 -11.29
C GLN A 121 5.78 12.07 -11.06
N ARG A 122 4.59 11.61 -11.47
CA ARG A 122 3.29 12.28 -11.29
C ARG A 122 2.73 12.24 -9.87
N LEU A 123 3.49 11.74 -8.89
CA LEU A 123 3.07 11.82 -7.50
C LEU A 123 3.22 13.27 -7.04
N THR A 124 2.10 13.88 -6.70
CA THR A 124 2.09 15.16 -5.99
C THR A 124 2.64 14.98 -4.58
N LEU A 125 3.15 16.06 -3.96
CA LEU A 125 3.55 16.03 -2.54
C LEU A 125 2.39 15.55 -1.66
N ASN A 126 1.15 15.91 -2.03
CA ASN A 126 -0.06 15.39 -1.40
C ASN A 126 -0.25 13.87 -1.57
N ASP A 127 0.17 13.23 -2.67
CA ASP A 127 0.07 11.75 -2.77
C ASP A 127 1.07 11.02 -1.84
N TRP A 128 2.15 11.69 -1.45
CA TRP A 128 3.13 11.21 -0.47
C TRP A 128 2.68 11.52 0.97
N GLN A 129 2.14 12.72 1.19
CA GLN A 129 1.68 13.24 2.49
C GLN A 129 0.32 12.67 2.90
N SER A 130 -0.60 12.48 1.96
CA SER A 130 -1.92 11.88 2.18
C SER A 130 -1.82 10.35 2.18
N LEU A 131 -1.51 9.80 3.35
CA LEU A 131 -2.17 8.62 3.95
C LEU A 131 -2.14 7.25 3.25
N TYR A 132 -1.72 7.09 1.99
CA TYR A 132 -1.98 5.85 1.24
C TYR A 132 -0.78 5.10 0.70
N MET A 133 0.41 5.69 0.68
CA MET A 133 1.57 4.99 0.15
C MET A 133 2.46 4.42 1.24
N VAL A 134 3.06 5.28 2.06
CA VAL A 134 4.11 4.84 2.97
C VAL A 134 3.57 3.90 4.06
N PRO A 135 2.45 4.22 4.76
CA PRO A 135 1.83 3.28 5.68
C PRO A 135 1.47 1.96 4.99
N PHE A 136 0.94 1.99 3.78
CA PHE A 136 0.52 0.78 3.06
C PHE A 136 1.68 -0.10 2.58
N VAL A 137 2.77 0.52 2.12
CA VAL A 137 4.01 -0.19 1.78
C VAL A 137 4.58 -0.82 3.03
N ILE A 138 4.67 -0.08 4.15
CA ILE A 138 5.11 -0.60 5.45
C ILE A 138 4.22 -1.74 5.93
N PHE A 139 2.90 -1.57 5.94
CA PHE A 139 1.97 -2.59 6.39
C PHE A 139 2.12 -3.85 5.54
N THR A 140 2.23 -3.71 4.22
CA THR A 140 2.46 -4.85 3.32
C THR A 140 3.81 -5.52 3.61
N CYS A 141 4.86 -4.73 3.78
CA CYS A 141 6.22 -5.18 4.08
C CYS A 141 6.30 -5.93 5.43
N ASN A 142 5.73 -5.35 6.49
CA ASN A 142 5.68 -5.92 7.83
C ASN A 142 4.82 -7.20 7.85
N THR A 143 3.66 -7.16 7.21
CA THR A 143 2.79 -8.34 7.07
C THR A 143 3.50 -9.46 6.31
N ALA A 144 4.18 -9.15 5.20
CA ALA A 144 4.97 -10.11 4.45
C ALA A 144 6.10 -10.69 5.32
N GLN A 145 6.81 -9.86 6.08
CA GLN A 145 7.85 -10.31 7.00
C GLN A 145 7.29 -11.28 8.05
N GLN A 146 6.18 -10.96 8.72
CA GLN A 146 5.56 -11.82 9.73
C GLN A 146 5.16 -13.19 9.16
N ILE A 147 4.57 -13.20 7.97
CA ILE A 147 4.18 -14.43 7.28
C ILE A 147 5.43 -15.26 6.96
N LEU A 148 6.48 -14.62 6.47
CA LEU A 148 7.73 -15.28 6.08
C LEU A 148 8.48 -15.84 7.29
N GLU A 149 8.54 -15.10 8.39
CA GLU A 149 9.11 -15.59 9.66
C GLU A 149 8.32 -16.78 10.21
N TYR A 150 6.98 -16.73 10.11
CA TYR A 150 6.12 -17.82 10.55
C TYR A 150 6.34 -19.10 9.72
N ILE A 151 6.48 -18.98 8.40
CA ILE A 151 6.80 -20.09 7.50
C ILE A 151 8.15 -20.72 7.87
N LYS A 152 9.16 -19.90 8.18
CA LYS A 152 10.47 -20.38 8.64
C LYS A 152 10.40 -21.09 10.00
N MET A 153 9.68 -20.51 10.96
CA MET A 153 9.51 -21.08 12.29
C MET A 153 8.83 -22.45 12.26
N ARG A 154 7.87 -22.64 11.34
CA ARG A 154 7.14 -23.89 11.13
C ARG A 154 7.88 -24.89 10.22
N GLU A 155 9.09 -24.55 9.76
CA GLU A 155 9.89 -25.34 8.81
C GLU A 155 9.10 -25.77 7.55
N MET A 156 8.23 -24.87 7.07
CA MET A 156 7.42 -25.13 5.89
C MET A 156 8.31 -25.08 4.64
N LYS A 157 8.76 -26.26 4.19
CA LYS A 157 9.59 -26.39 3.00
C LYS A 157 8.71 -26.36 1.74
N PHE A 158 8.61 -25.19 1.14
CA PHE A 158 8.05 -25.06 -0.20
C PHE A 158 9.15 -24.65 -1.17
N GLU A 159 9.37 -25.47 -2.20
CA GLU A 159 10.29 -25.15 -3.31
C GLU A 159 9.88 -23.86 -4.06
N LEU A 160 8.62 -23.42 -3.89
CA LEU A 160 8.09 -22.15 -4.41
C LEU A 160 8.76 -20.90 -3.82
N PHE A 161 9.43 -21.01 -2.67
CA PHE A 161 9.91 -19.87 -1.88
C PHE A 161 11.39 -19.99 -1.49
N ASP A 162 12.22 -20.53 -2.38
CA ASP A 162 13.66 -20.76 -2.15
C ASP A 162 14.47 -19.46 -1.88
N ASP A 163 15.78 -19.59 -1.60
CA ASP A 163 16.79 -18.60 -1.15
C ASP A 163 16.56 -17.10 -1.46
N GLU A 164 15.97 -16.76 -2.60
CA GLU A 164 15.50 -15.42 -2.94
C GLU A 164 14.58 -14.81 -1.86
N MET A 165 13.74 -15.63 -1.20
CA MET A 165 12.84 -15.21 -0.13
C MET A 165 13.61 -14.59 1.03
N THR A 166 14.75 -15.17 1.42
CA THR A 166 15.57 -14.64 2.52
C THR A 166 16.16 -13.27 2.20
N ASN A 167 16.57 -13.06 0.96
CA ASN A 167 17.05 -11.75 0.51
C ASN A 167 15.91 -10.72 0.45
N VAL A 168 14.73 -11.14 -0.02
CA VAL A 168 13.52 -10.31 -0.05
C VAL A 168 13.13 -9.84 1.36
N VAL A 169 13.14 -10.74 2.36
CA VAL A 169 12.86 -10.38 3.76
C VAL A 169 13.85 -9.34 4.26
N LYS A 170 15.16 -9.61 4.15
CA LYS A 170 16.20 -8.70 4.67
C LYS A 170 16.07 -7.29 4.10
N ASN A 171 15.86 -7.19 2.78
CA ASN A 171 15.69 -5.91 2.09
C ASN A 171 14.40 -5.20 2.53
N ILE A 172 13.31 -5.95 2.74
CA ILE A 172 12.05 -5.41 3.23
C ILE A 172 12.16 -4.93 4.69
N THR A 173 12.82 -5.68 5.55
CA THR A 173 13.07 -5.28 6.93
C THR A 173 13.91 -4.01 6.97
N ARG A 174 14.97 -3.94 6.16
CA ARG A 174 15.84 -2.76 6.05
C ARG A 174 15.09 -1.52 5.60
N ILE A 175 14.30 -1.60 4.51
CA ILE A 175 13.53 -0.43 4.04
C ILE A 175 12.45 -0.03 5.04
N THR A 176 11.81 -1.01 5.70
CA THR A 176 10.79 -0.74 6.72
C THR A 176 11.40 0.00 7.91
N ALA A 177 12.57 -0.44 8.38
CA ALA A 177 13.31 0.22 9.46
C ALA A 177 13.68 1.67 9.11
N VAL A 178 14.26 1.89 7.92
CA VAL A 178 14.61 3.25 7.45
C VAL A 178 13.38 4.14 7.37
N ILE A 179 12.25 3.63 6.87
CA ILE A 179 11.02 4.41 6.81
C ILE A 179 10.51 4.76 8.21
N PHE A 180 10.54 3.82 9.16
CA PHE A 180 10.14 4.07 10.55
C PHE A 180 11.05 5.06 11.27
N GLU A 181 12.35 5.00 11.00
CA GLU A 181 13.32 5.92 11.57
C GLU A 181 13.17 7.33 10.99
N VAL A 182 12.88 7.46 9.69
CA VAL A 182 12.79 8.77 9.03
C VAL A 182 11.45 9.48 9.29
N ILE A 183 10.32 8.76 9.35
CA ILE A 183 8.98 9.39 9.35
C ILE A 183 8.33 9.38 10.74
N ASN A 184 7.88 10.55 11.19
CA ASN A 184 6.97 10.69 12.32
C ASN A 184 5.52 10.51 11.86
N PHE A 185 4.97 9.30 11.99
CA PHE A 185 3.61 9.00 11.55
C PHE A 185 2.54 9.76 12.32
N SER A 186 2.75 9.99 13.62
CA SER A 186 1.78 10.66 14.50
C SER A 186 1.65 12.13 14.11
N GLU A 187 2.77 12.85 14.02
CA GLU A 187 2.77 14.26 13.60
C GLU A 187 2.37 14.42 12.14
N SER A 188 2.82 13.51 11.26
CA SER A 188 2.44 13.56 9.85
C SER A 188 0.92 13.46 9.64
N PHE A 189 0.25 12.65 10.47
CA PHE A 189 -1.21 12.53 10.43
C PHE A 189 -1.92 13.78 10.95
N MET A 190 -1.43 14.39 12.03
CA MET A 190 -2.02 15.60 12.60
C MET A 190 -1.86 16.81 11.69
N GLU A 191 -0.67 16.98 11.10
CA GLU A 191 -0.34 18.13 10.24
C GLU A 191 -0.75 17.91 8.77
N ASN A 192 -1.23 16.70 8.42
CA ASN A 192 -1.50 16.26 7.04
C ASN A 192 -0.30 16.56 6.10
N ARG A 193 0.91 16.37 6.62
CA ARG A 193 2.18 16.74 5.99
C ARG A 193 3.23 15.67 6.29
N PHE A 194 4.28 15.58 5.51
CA PHE A 194 5.40 14.70 5.80
C PHE A 194 6.26 15.35 6.87
N VAL A 195 6.37 14.70 8.02
CA VAL A 195 7.16 15.16 9.14
C VAL A 195 8.25 14.14 9.44
N VAL A 196 9.48 14.62 9.49
CA VAL A 196 10.65 13.80 9.80
C VAL A 196 10.76 13.62 11.31
N ASN A 197 11.13 12.41 11.77
CA ASN A 197 11.39 12.13 13.18
C ASN A 197 12.56 12.94 13.74
N ALA A 198 12.56 13.11 15.06
CA ALA A 198 13.71 13.64 15.78
C ALA A 198 14.93 12.72 15.63
N ASN A 199 16.13 13.30 15.62
CA ASN A 199 17.44 12.64 15.50
C ASN A 199 17.83 12.18 14.09
N VAL A 200 17.02 12.45 13.06
CA VAL A 200 17.38 12.12 11.67
C VAL A 200 18.35 13.16 11.10
N ASP A 201 18.13 14.44 11.43
CA ASP A 201 18.97 15.56 11.01
C ASP A 201 19.08 16.59 12.14
N ARG A 202 20.31 16.79 12.64
CA ARG A 202 20.59 17.74 13.72
C ARG A 202 20.22 19.18 13.37
N ASN A 203 20.34 19.56 12.10
CA ASN A 203 19.96 20.89 11.66
C ASN A 203 18.44 21.05 11.70
N LEU A 204 17.71 20.05 11.22
CA LEU A 204 16.25 20.05 11.27
C LEU A 204 15.72 20.08 12.70
N ASP A 205 16.34 19.32 13.61
CA ASP A 205 15.96 19.29 15.02
C ASP A 205 16.15 20.66 15.67
N HIS A 206 17.28 21.33 15.42
CA HIS A 206 17.54 22.68 15.91
C HIS A 206 16.52 23.69 15.34
N LEU A 207 16.22 23.63 14.04
CA LEU A 207 15.21 24.50 13.42
C LEU A 207 13.81 24.25 14.00
N LYS A 208 13.45 23.00 14.27
CA LYS A 208 12.17 22.63 14.92
C LYS A 208 12.10 23.15 16.36
N GLU A 209 13.19 23.09 17.11
CA GLU A 209 13.27 23.62 18.48
C GLU A 209 13.16 25.17 18.48
N LEU A 210 13.85 25.83 17.55
CA LEU A 210 13.69 27.28 17.33
C LEU A 210 12.25 27.64 16.95
N TYR A 211 11.61 26.87 16.09
CA TYR A 211 10.21 27.08 15.71
C TYR A 211 9.25 26.84 16.88
N ALA A 212 9.51 25.84 17.72
CA ALA A 212 8.71 25.54 18.91
C ALA A 212 8.84 26.62 20.00
N SER A 213 10.02 27.22 20.16
CA SER A 213 10.29 28.32 21.10
C SER A 213 9.89 29.71 20.57
N LEU A 214 9.50 29.79 19.29
CA LEU A 214 9.12 31.04 18.65
C LEU A 214 7.92 31.73 19.32
N PRO A 215 6.80 31.06 19.65
CA PRO A 215 5.66 31.72 20.30
C PRO A 215 6.00 32.39 21.63
N GLU A 216 6.87 31.77 22.44
CA GLU A 216 7.35 32.36 23.69
C GLU A 216 8.21 33.59 23.44
N THR A 217 9.10 33.51 22.45
CA THR A 217 9.95 34.63 22.02
C THR A 217 9.12 35.80 21.49
N LEU A 218 8.11 35.53 20.65
CA LEU A 218 7.19 36.54 20.13
C LEU A 218 6.36 37.18 21.26
N THR A 219 5.94 36.40 22.24
CA THR A 219 5.21 36.91 23.42
C THR A 219 6.10 37.82 24.27
N ARG A 220 7.36 37.45 24.47
CA ARG A 220 8.35 38.29 25.18
C ARG A 220 8.59 39.61 24.45
N ILE A 221 8.77 39.57 23.14
CA ILE A 221 8.99 40.77 22.32
C ILE A 221 7.73 41.65 22.32
N ALA A 222 6.53 41.07 22.21
CA ALA A 222 5.28 41.81 22.31
C ALA A 222 5.17 42.59 23.64
N ARG A 223 5.57 41.98 24.77
CA ARG A 223 5.59 42.65 26.10
C ARG A 223 6.61 43.78 26.18
N MET A 224 7.80 43.59 25.58
CA MET A 224 8.84 44.63 25.55
C MET A 224 8.41 45.82 24.70
N GLU A 225 7.83 45.59 23.52
CA GLU A 225 7.28 46.65 22.66
C GLU A 225 6.09 47.34 23.33
N ALA A 226 5.22 46.59 24.01
CA ALA A 226 4.10 47.16 24.74
C ALA A 226 4.55 48.09 25.89
N SER A 227 5.65 47.74 26.57
CA SER A 227 6.23 48.58 27.64
C SER A 227 6.92 49.83 27.08
N THR A 228 7.61 49.69 25.95
CA THR A 228 8.31 50.82 25.29
C THR A 228 7.30 51.85 24.75
N LEU A 229 6.19 51.38 24.19
CA LEU A 229 5.16 52.21 23.58
C LEU A 229 4.03 52.61 24.55
N ASN A 230 3.97 52.03 25.76
CA ASN A 230 2.87 52.18 26.73
C ASN A 230 1.48 51.85 26.17
N VAL A 231 1.43 50.92 25.22
CA VAL A 231 0.21 50.56 24.47
C VAL A 231 0.15 49.04 24.31
N PRO A 232 -1.05 48.41 24.33
CA PRO A 232 -1.16 46.97 24.11
C PRO A 232 -0.71 46.60 22.70
N SER A 233 0.43 45.92 22.60
CA SER A 233 1.05 45.51 21.34
C SER A 233 0.97 44.00 21.16
N SER A 234 0.80 43.53 19.92
CA SER A 234 0.83 42.10 19.57
C SER A 234 1.69 41.88 18.33
N VAL A 235 2.44 40.78 18.28
CA VAL A 235 3.24 40.43 17.10
C VAL A 235 2.50 39.40 16.26
N CYS A 236 2.38 39.63 14.95
CA CYS A 236 1.78 38.69 14.01
C CYS A 236 2.73 38.41 12.84
N TYR A 237 2.62 37.22 12.24
CA TYR A 237 3.34 36.87 11.01
C TYR A 237 2.34 36.79 9.86
N ILE A 238 2.63 37.50 8.76
CA ILE A 238 1.81 37.50 7.56
C ILE A 238 2.67 37.10 6.36
N PRO A 239 2.30 36.04 5.60
CA PRO A 239 2.98 35.68 4.37
C PRO A 239 3.07 36.89 3.42
N MET A 240 4.24 37.13 2.83
CA MET A 240 4.65 38.31 2.02
C MET A 240 5.11 39.56 2.78
N PHE A 241 4.62 39.82 4.00
CA PHE A 241 5.01 41.03 4.77
C PHE A 241 5.99 40.74 5.93
N GLY A 242 6.04 39.49 6.40
CA GLY A 242 6.89 39.05 7.51
C GLY A 242 6.24 39.27 8.88
N PHE A 243 7.06 39.43 9.90
CA PHE A 243 6.66 39.78 11.26
C PHE A 243 6.28 41.26 11.34
N LEU A 244 5.11 41.52 11.92
CA LEU A 244 4.52 42.84 12.07
C LEU A 244 4.09 43.06 13.52
N LEU A 245 4.21 44.32 13.96
CA LEU A 245 3.71 44.78 15.24
C LEU A 245 2.32 45.38 15.03
N ARG A 246 1.31 44.76 15.64
CA ARG A 246 -0.06 45.23 15.70
C ARG A 246 -0.26 46.11 16.92
N VAL A 247 -0.68 47.35 16.70
CA VAL A 247 -1.01 48.34 17.75
C VAL A 247 -2.40 48.93 17.53
N PRO A 248 -3.09 49.43 18.57
CA PRO A 248 -4.36 50.16 18.46
C PRO A 248 -4.27 51.40 17.57
N LYS A 249 -5.38 51.77 16.93
CA LYS A 249 -5.48 52.91 16.01
C LYS A 249 -5.16 54.28 16.66
N ASN A 250 -5.47 54.46 17.95
CA ASN A 250 -5.25 55.73 18.67
C ASN A 250 -3.84 55.85 19.26
N THR A 251 -2.87 55.08 18.76
CA THR A 251 -1.51 55.07 19.31
C THR A 251 -0.72 56.28 18.81
N VAL A 252 -0.31 57.15 19.73
CA VAL A 252 0.64 58.23 19.44
C VAL A 252 2.04 57.69 19.66
N PHE A 253 2.80 57.52 18.59
CA PHE A 253 4.19 57.07 18.69
C PHE A 253 5.05 58.20 19.29
N PRO A 254 5.87 57.91 20.32
CA PRO A 254 6.81 58.89 20.85
C PRO A 254 7.83 59.30 19.78
N SER A 255 8.21 60.58 19.76
CA SER A 255 9.08 61.18 18.73
C SER A 255 10.45 60.48 18.59
N SER A 256 10.89 59.77 19.63
CA SER A 256 12.12 58.95 19.65
C SER A 256 12.03 57.68 18.80
N VAL A 257 10.84 57.12 18.60
CA VAL A 257 10.62 55.85 17.89
C VAL A 257 9.96 56.08 16.52
N GLN A 258 9.43 57.28 16.30
CA GLN A 258 8.71 57.67 15.08
C GLN A 258 9.56 57.61 13.80
N ASN A 259 10.89 57.76 13.91
CA ASN A 259 11.81 57.63 12.77
C ASN A 259 12.20 56.18 12.43
N GLU A 260 11.97 55.22 13.34
CA GLU A 260 12.36 53.82 13.17
C GLU A 260 11.19 52.92 12.74
N ILE A 261 9.96 53.45 12.77
CA ILE A 261 8.73 52.72 12.49
C ILE A 261 8.29 52.94 11.04
N GLU A 262 8.15 51.85 10.31
CA GLU A 262 7.57 51.82 8.97
C GLU A 262 6.09 51.39 9.06
N PHE A 263 5.18 52.24 8.56
CA PHE A 263 3.76 51.93 8.51
C PHE A 263 3.44 51.11 7.24
N LEU A 264 2.76 49.96 7.40
CA LEU A 264 2.37 49.13 6.25
C LEU A 264 0.89 49.33 5.88
N TYR A 265 0.00 48.98 6.80
CA TYR A 265 -1.44 49.09 6.56
C TYR A 265 -2.23 49.22 7.86
N GLU A 266 -3.44 49.73 7.73
CA GLU A 266 -4.38 49.95 8.82
C GLU A 266 -5.62 49.07 8.64
N THR A 267 -6.12 48.53 9.74
CA THR A 267 -7.40 47.84 9.86
C THR A 267 -8.32 48.68 10.74
N GLU A 268 -9.63 48.45 10.70
CA GLU A 268 -10.65 49.21 11.46
C GLU A 268 -10.27 49.47 12.93
N ASN A 269 -9.64 48.50 13.60
CA ASN A 269 -9.31 48.55 15.03
C ASN A 269 -7.81 48.60 15.35
N ALA A 270 -6.92 48.48 14.35
CA ALA A 270 -5.48 48.34 14.60
C ALA A 270 -4.61 48.80 13.43
N ILE A 271 -3.43 49.31 13.74
CA ILE A 271 -2.37 49.67 12.81
C ILE A 271 -1.30 48.58 12.84
N HIS A 272 -0.81 48.19 11.67
CA HIS A 272 0.28 47.22 11.52
C HIS A 272 1.54 47.95 11.09
N VAL A 273 2.55 47.91 11.94
CA VAL A 273 3.82 48.60 11.74
C VAL A 273 5.00 47.64 11.79
N LYS A 274 6.12 48.05 11.20
CA LYS A 274 7.37 47.32 11.21
C LYS A 274 8.45 48.14 11.88
N ASN A 275 8.97 47.61 12.98
CA ASN A 275 10.07 48.20 13.75
C ASN A 275 11.38 47.47 13.43
N GLU A 276 12.54 48.03 13.80
CA GLU A 276 13.85 47.40 13.52
C GLU A 276 13.96 46.00 14.14
N ARG A 277 13.38 45.78 15.32
CA ARG A 277 13.27 44.45 15.95
C ARG A 277 12.44 43.46 15.12
N MET A 278 11.39 43.93 14.44
CA MET A 278 10.59 43.09 13.54
C MET A 278 11.38 42.74 12.27
N ARG A 279 12.20 43.68 11.76
CA ARG A 279 13.12 43.39 10.64
C ARG A 279 14.21 42.40 11.04
N GLN A 280 14.71 42.48 12.28
CA GLN A 280 15.66 41.49 12.80
C GLN A 280 15.02 40.10 12.92
N LEU A 281 13.78 40.02 13.43
CA LEU A 281 13.01 38.77 13.45
C LEU A 281 12.78 38.22 12.04
N ASP A 282 12.51 39.05 11.05
CA ASP A 282 12.38 38.58 9.66
C ASP A 282 13.68 38.00 9.13
N ARG A 283 14.83 38.65 9.40
CA ARG A 283 16.15 38.18 8.96
C ARG A 283 16.56 36.86 9.61
N GLU A 284 16.24 36.68 10.89
CA GLU A 284 16.69 35.51 11.67
C GLU A 284 15.68 34.36 11.64
N ILE A 285 14.38 34.64 11.54
CA ILE A 285 13.29 33.68 11.81
C ILE A 285 12.31 33.56 10.65
N GLY A 286 12.18 34.59 9.80
CA GLY A 286 11.16 34.69 8.76
C GLY A 286 11.09 33.48 7.82
N ASP A 287 12.25 32.86 7.57
CA ASP A 287 12.40 31.74 6.65
C ASP A 287 12.53 30.36 7.32
N ILE A 288 12.57 30.27 8.66
CA ILE A 288 12.77 28.99 9.38
C ILE A 288 11.70 27.97 8.99
N LYS A 289 10.44 28.40 8.87
CA LYS A 289 9.35 27.51 8.48
C LYS A 289 9.52 26.97 7.06
N MET A 290 10.00 27.80 6.13
CA MET A 290 10.25 27.38 4.75
C MET A 290 11.48 26.47 4.67
N GLU A 291 12.53 26.77 5.42
CA GLU A 291 13.72 25.93 5.51
C GLU A 291 13.40 24.53 6.08
N ILE A 292 12.57 24.45 7.14
CA ILE A 292 12.05 23.18 7.65
C ILE A 292 11.30 22.41 6.55
N ILE A 293 10.41 23.08 5.82
CA ILE A 293 9.64 22.47 4.72
C ILE A 293 10.58 21.95 3.63
N ASP A 294 11.60 22.72 3.26
CA ASP A 294 12.55 22.36 2.19
C ASP A 294 13.40 21.16 2.60
N ILE A 295 13.89 21.12 3.84
CA ILE A 295 14.64 19.98 4.38
C ILE A 295 13.75 18.73 4.44
N GLU A 296 12.53 18.84 4.96
CA GLU A 296 11.57 17.73 5.02
C GLU A 296 11.19 17.24 3.61
N THR A 297 11.02 18.14 2.65
CA THR A 297 10.75 17.81 1.25
C THR A 297 11.93 17.10 0.61
N ASN A 298 13.16 17.54 0.87
CA ASN A 298 14.37 16.87 0.39
C ASN A 298 14.52 15.45 0.99
N ALA A 299 14.27 15.30 2.29
CA ALA A 299 14.24 14.00 2.95
C ALA A 299 13.20 13.05 2.33
N MET A 300 11.99 13.57 2.04
CA MET A 300 10.95 12.82 1.34
C MET A 300 11.40 12.38 -0.06
N LEU A 301 12.04 13.26 -0.84
CA LEU A 301 12.54 12.94 -2.18
C LEU A 301 13.64 11.87 -2.15
N LYS A 302 14.54 11.92 -1.17
CA LYS A 302 15.56 10.87 -0.96
C LYS A 302 14.90 9.53 -0.60
N LEU A 303 13.90 9.54 0.29
CA LEU A 303 13.16 8.34 0.65
C LEU A 303 12.41 7.75 -0.55
N LYS A 304 11.83 8.59 -1.41
CA LYS A 304 11.23 8.19 -2.69
C LYS A 304 12.21 7.44 -3.58
N GLN A 305 13.42 7.96 -3.75
CA GLN A 305 14.44 7.31 -4.55
C GLN A 305 14.84 5.95 -3.97
N LEU A 306 14.97 5.86 -2.65
CA LEU A 306 15.25 4.60 -1.97
C LEU A 306 14.14 3.56 -2.22
N VAL A 307 12.87 3.93 -2.04
CA VAL A 307 11.72 3.04 -2.30
C VAL A 307 11.68 2.58 -3.77
N CYS A 308 12.00 3.46 -4.71
CA CYS A 308 12.12 3.09 -6.13
C CYS A 308 13.18 2.02 -6.39
N GLN A 309 14.32 2.07 -5.70
CA GLN A 309 15.38 1.08 -5.85
C GLN A 309 14.92 -0.31 -5.40
N TYR A 310 14.10 -0.37 -4.35
CA TYR A 310 13.52 -1.62 -3.82
C TYR A 310 12.20 -2.04 -4.49
N ASP A 311 11.75 -1.36 -5.56
CA ASP A 311 10.50 -1.67 -6.25
C ASP A 311 10.38 -3.14 -6.67
N LYS A 312 11.47 -3.74 -7.17
CA LYS A 312 11.50 -5.16 -7.58
C LYS A 312 11.23 -6.08 -6.38
N THR A 313 11.92 -5.84 -5.28
CA THR A 313 11.81 -6.61 -4.04
C THR A 313 10.41 -6.52 -3.43
N ILE A 314 9.83 -5.30 -3.39
CA ILE A 314 8.48 -5.08 -2.89
C ILE A 314 7.45 -5.84 -3.73
N ARG A 315 7.61 -5.83 -5.07
CA ARG A 315 6.74 -6.60 -5.97
C ARG A 315 6.89 -8.10 -5.78
N GLN A 316 8.12 -8.60 -5.60
CA GLN A 316 8.38 -10.01 -5.32
C GLN A 316 7.69 -10.45 -4.02
N ALA A 317 7.83 -9.70 -2.93
CA ALA A 317 7.14 -10.02 -1.67
C ALA A 317 5.62 -9.99 -1.81
N THR A 318 5.08 -9.00 -2.53
CA THR A 318 3.64 -8.92 -2.80
C THR A 318 3.18 -10.14 -3.61
N HIS A 319 3.99 -10.60 -4.57
CA HIS A 319 3.72 -11.79 -5.36
C HIS A 319 3.74 -13.05 -4.50
N ILE A 320 4.74 -13.22 -3.63
CA ILE A 320 4.82 -14.34 -2.69
C ILE A 320 3.57 -14.40 -1.81
N CYS A 321 3.17 -13.28 -1.23
CA CYS A 321 1.97 -13.20 -0.41
C CYS A 321 0.70 -13.51 -1.21
N ALA A 322 0.61 -13.02 -2.45
CA ALA A 322 -0.52 -13.32 -3.33
C ALA A 322 -0.58 -14.81 -3.69
N THR A 323 0.56 -15.45 -3.98
CA THR A 323 0.66 -16.88 -4.26
C THR A 323 0.20 -17.70 -3.07
N LEU A 324 0.61 -17.32 -1.86
CA LEU A 324 0.20 -17.98 -0.63
C LEU A 324 -1.31 -17.83 -0.37
N ASP A 325 -1.87 -16.65 -0.63
CA ASP A 325 -3.32 -16.40 -0.56
C ASP A 325 -4.11 -17.31 -1.52
N CYS A 326 -3.63 -17.44 -2.77
CA CYS A 326 -4.22 -18.36 -3.75
C CYS A 326 -4.15 -19.82 -3.31
N ILE A 327 -3.00 -20.26 -2.78
CA ILE A 327 -2.80 -21.65 -2.32
C ILE A 327 -3.75 -21.95 -1.16
N ILE A 328 -3.82 -21.08 -0.16
CA ILE A 328 -4.72 -21.26 0.98
C ILE A 328 -6.19 -21.23 0.53
N SER A 329 -6.52 -20.34 -0.41
CA SER A 329 -7.85 -20.28 -1.00
C SER A 329 -8.25 -21.62 -1.62
N LEU A 330 -7.37 -22.21 -2.45
CA LEU A 330 -7.60 -23.50 -3.11
C LEU A 330 -7.60 -24.68 -2.12
N ALA A 331 -6.79 -24.64 -1.07
CA ALA A 331 -6.80 -25.65 -0.02
C ALA A 331 -8.13 -25.67 0.75
N LEU A 332 -8.66 -24.48 1.10
CA LEU A 332 -9.94 -24.36 1.76
C LEU A 332 -11.11 -24.83 0.88
N THR A 333 -11.03 -24.63 -0.43
CA THR A 333 -12.07 -25.08 -1.36
C THR A 333 -11.97 -26.58 -1.58
N ALA A 334 -10.76 -27.11 -1.72
CA ALA A 334 -10.54 -28.55 -1.84
C ALA A 334 -11.06 -29.30 -0.61
N ARG A 335 -10.88 -28.75 0.59
CA ARG A 335 -11.43 -29.34 1.81
C ARG A 335 -12.95 -29.28 1.89
N GLU A 336 -13.57 -28.18 1.45
CA GLU A 336 -15.04 -28.04 1.53
C GLU A 336 -15.78 -28.95 0.56
N TYR A 337 -15.22 -29.14 -0.64
CA TYR A 337 -15.84 -29.95 -1.69
C TYR A 337 -15.24 -31.36 -1.82
N ASP A 338 -14.34 -31.73 -0.90
CA ASP A 338 -13.61 -33.01 -0.89
C ASP A 338 -12.92 -33.29 -2.24
N TRP A 339 -12.11 -32.32 -2.68
CA TRP A 339 -11.28 -32.46 -3.89
C TRP A 339 -9.93 -33.08 -3.55
N HIS A 340 -9.50 -34.01 -4.40
CA HIS A 340 -8.24 -34.70 -4.28
C HIS A 340 -7.20 -34.19 -5.26
N SER A 341 -5.92 -34.35 -4.89
CA SER A 341 -4.81 -34.03 -5.79
C SER A 341 -4.76 -35.03 -6.93
N ALA A 342 -4.62 -34.54 -8.16
CA ALA A 342 -4.41 -35.39 -9.33
C ALA A 342 -3.00 -36.01 -9.31
N CYS A 343 -2.90 -37.22 -9.86
CA CYS A 343 -1.63 -37.87 -10.18
C CYS A 343 -1.26 -37.55 -11.62
N TYR A 344 -0.03 -37.10 -11.85
CA TYR A 344 0.44 -36.75 -13.20
C TYR A 344 1.19 -37.92 -13.81
N VAL A 345 0.73 -38.37 -14.98
CA VAL A 345 1.36 -39.40 -15.81
C VAL A 345 1.91 -38.77 -17.10
N ASP A 346 2.84 -39.44 -17.78
CA ASP A 346 3.42 -38.92 -19.04
C ASP A 346 2.59 -39.34 -20.27
N GLU A 347 1.73 -40.35 -20.11
CA GLU A 347 0.82 -40.85 -21.11
C GLU A 347 -0.40 -39.91 -21.33
N SER A 348 -0.97 -39.94 -22.53
CA SER A 348 -2.19 -39.19 -22.92
C SER A 348 -3.44 -39.87 -22.36
N ILE A 349 -3.56 -39.93 -21.03
CA ILE A 349 -4.63 -40.64 -20.32
C ILE A 349 -5.33 -39.68 -19.36
N ILE A 350 -6.67 -39.73 -19.36
CA ILE A 350 -7.50 -39.11 -18.33
C ILE A 350 -8.30 -40.23 -17.68
N ASP A 351 -7.98 -40.52 -16.42
CA ASP A 351 -8.69 -41.49 -15.60
C ASP A 351 -9.20 -40.79 -14.34
N VAL A 352 -10.52 -40.73 -14.19
CA VAL A 352 -11.19 -40.09 -13.07
C VAL A 352 -12.21 -41.07 -12.52
N ASP A 353 -11.97 -41.52 -11.30
CA ASP A 353 -12.98 -42.22 -10.51
C ASP A 353 -13.88 -41.20 -9.79
N ASP A 354 -15.18 -41.51 -9.71
CA ASP A 354 -16.17 -40.68 -9.00
C ASP A 354 -16.17 -39.20 -9.43
N GLY A 355 -16.08 -38.95 -10.74
CA GLY A 355 -16.04 -37.62 -11.32
C GLY A 355 -17.31 -36.81 -11.06
N ARG A 356 -17.15 -35.61 -10.51
CA ARG A 356 -18.22 -34.67 -10.17
C ARG A 356 -18.04 -33.36 -10.94
N HIS A 357 -19.15 -32.81 -11.44
CA HIS A 357 -19.12 -31.49 -12.06
C HIS A 357 -19.24 -30.43 -10.96
N ALA A 358 -18.15 -29.70 -10.68
CA ALA A 358 -18.04 -28.75 -9.57
C ALA A 358 -19.24 -27.79 -9.42
N ILE A 359 -19.65 -27.12 -10.50
CA ILE A 359 -20.73 -26.13 -10.44
C ILE A 359 -22.11 -26.80 -10.26
N THR A 360 -22.40 -27.83 -11.05
CA THR A 360 -23.67 -28.58 -10.97
C THR A 360 -23.87 -29.24 -9.60
N GLU A 361 -22.82 -29.75 -8.97
CA GLU A 361 -22.88 -30.29 -7.61
C GLU A 361 -23.34 -29.23 -6.61
N LEU A 362 -22.83 -28.00 -6.71
CA LEU A 362 -23.22 -26.88 -5.86
C LEU A 362 -24.69 -26.45 -6.08
N LEU A 363 -25.17 -26.53 -7.33
CA LEU A 363 -26.53 -26.11 -7.70
C LEU A 363 -27.58 -27.19 -7.46
N SER A 364 -27.17 -28.44 -7.30
CA SER A 364 -28.09 -29.57 -7.19
C SER A 364 -28.75 -29.59 -5.82
N ALA A 365 -30.09 -29.55 -5.78
CA ALA A 365 -30.86 -29.72 -4.55
C ALA A 365 -30.85 -31.17 -4.03
N SER A 366 -30.55 -32.13 -4.91
CA SER A 366 -30.37 -33.55 -4.59
C SER A 366 -28.89 -33.95 -4.66
N LYS A 367 -28.54 -35.08 -4.02
CA LYS A 367 -27.18 -35.62 -4.05
C LYS A 367 -26.74 -35.84 -5.52
N PHE A 368 -25.64 -35.21 -5.92
CA PHE A 368 -25.06 -35.39 -7.25
C PHE A 368 -24.56 -36.82 -7.42
N VAL A 369 -24.86 -37.45 -8.55
CA VAL A 369 -24.39 -38.81 -8.88
C VAL A 369 -23.10 -38.68 -9.67
N ALA A 370 -22.02 -39.12 -9.05
CA ALA A 370 -20.69 -39.08 -9.64
C ALA A 370 -20.51 -40.16 -10.71
N ASN A 371 -19.69 -39.86 -11.73
CA ASN A 371 -19.49 -40.73 -12.88
C ASN A 371 -18.00 -40.90 -13.19
N PRO A 372 -17.55 -42.13 -13.49
CA PRO A 372 -16.17 -42.34 -13.92
C PRO A 372 -15.93 -41.80 -15.34
N ILE A 373 -14.72 -41.30 -15.61
CA ILE A 373 -14.26 -40.87 -16.93
C ILE A 373 -12.99 -41.64 -17.26
N ARG A 374 -13.02 -42.41 -18.35
CA ARG A 374 -11.86 -43.16 -18.85
C ARG A 374 -11.60 -42.80 -20.29
N GLN A 375 -10.55 -42.04 -20.53
CA GLN A 375 -10.07 -41.75 -21.87
C GLN A 375 -8.81 -42.58 -22.11
N VAL A 376 -8.95 -43.62 -22.93
CA VAL A 376 -7.84 -44.42 -23.43
C VAL A 376 -7.65 -44.04 -24.90
N GLU A 377 -6.46 -43.55 -25.26
CA GLU A 377 -6.09 -43.47 -26.67
C GLU A 377 -6.11 -44.89 -27.24
N ILE A 378 -7.05 -45.15 -28.15
CA ILE A 378 -6.95 -46.31 -29.03
C ILE A 378 -5.75 -46.00 -29.92
N LEU A 379 -4.59 -46.57 -29.58
CA LEU A 379 -3.48 -46.69 -30.51
C LEU A 379 -4.04 -47.37 -31.77
N SER A 380 -4.30 -46.57 -32.80
CA SER A 380 -4.57 -47.06 -34.14
C SER A 380 -3.36 -47.89 -34.56
N ILE A 381 -3.60 -49.19 -34.67
CA ILE A 381 -2.68 -50.25 -35.12
C ILE A 381 -2.02 -49.88 -36.44
#